data_AF-A0A0R9MZF6-F1
#
_entry.id   AF-A0A0R9MZF6-F1
#
_cell.length_a   1.000
_cell.length_b   1.000
_cell.length_c   1.000
_cell.angle_alpha   90.00
_cell.angle_beta   90.00
_cell.angle_gamma   90.00
#
_symmetry.space_group_name_H-M   'P 1'
#
loop_
_entity.id
_entity.type
_entity.pdbx_description
1 polymer ?
#
loop_
_entity_poly.entity_id
_entity_poly.type
_entity_poly.pdbx_seq_one_letter_code
_entity_poly.pdbx_strand_id
1 'polypeptide(L)'
;MAVAGALTTPGCDAPLAILDLGAGSTDAAIINNDGVVKAVHLAGAGNMVSLLIQTELGLSDPFLAEEIPAGQSGEPVQHSPRERRGGVFS
;
A
#
# COMPACT_ATOMS: atom_id res chain seq x y z
N MET A 1 18.71 -1.14 -11.20
CA MET A 1 17.47 -0.64 -11.84
C MET A 1 16.66 0.25 -10.90
N ALA A 2 16.31 -0.17 -9.67
CA ALA A 2 15.50 0.64 -8.74
C ALA A 2 16.05 2.06 -8.47
N VAL A 3 17.34 2.19 -8.12
CA VAL A 3 18.00 3.49 -7.89
C VAL A 3 17.92 4.44 -9.09
N ALA A 4 18.20 3.93 -10.29
CA ALA A 4 18.13 4.73 -11.50
C ALA A 4 16.71 5.25 -11.78
N GLY A 5 15.68 4.45 -11.48
CA GLY A 5 14.29 4.89 -11.58
C GLY A 5 13.93 5.95 -10.55
N ALA A 6 14.31 5.78 -9.28
CA ALA A 6 13.98 6.74 -8.23
C ALA A 6 14.69 8.09 -8.41
N LEU A 7 15.88 8.12 -9.02
CA LEU A 7 16.55 9.39 -9.37
C LEU A 7 15.83 10.18 -10.47
N THR A 8 14.84 9.60 -11.13
CA THR A 8 13.94 10.35 -12.01
C THR A 8 12.83 11.10 -11.25
N THR A 9 12.65 10.83 -9.95
CA THR A 9 11.70 11.54 -9.10
C THR A 9 12.20 12.98 -8.87
N PRO A 10 11.42 14.02 -9.21
CA PRO A 10 11.85 15.40 -9.07
C PRO A 10 12.28 15.74 -7.63
N GLY A 11 13.47 16.33 -7.50
CA GLY A 11 14.03 16.72 -6.20
C GLY A 11 14.73 15.59 -5.43
N CYS A 12 14.79 14.37 -5.96
CA CYS A 12 15.62 13.30 -5.41
C CYS A 12 17.03 13.32 -6.02
N ASP A 13 18.05 13.10 -5.19
CA ASP A 13 19.44 12.91 -5.60
C ASP A 13 20.15 11.97 -4.61
N ALA A 14 21.34 11.48 -4.96
CA ALA A 14 22.18 10.75 -4.02
C ALA A 14 22.66 11.69 -2.88
N PRO A 15 22.71 11.21 -1.62
CA PRO A 15 22.44 9.85 -1.18
C PRO A 15 20.93 9.61 -1.04
N LEU A 16 20.46 8.46 -1.53
CA LEU A 16 19.03 8.13 -1.61
C LEU A 16 18.78 6.71 -1.11
N ALA A 17 17.70 6.51 -0.37
CA ALA A 17 17.15 5.20 -0.05
C ALA A 17 15.76 5.06 -0.65
N ILE A 18 15.48 3.91 -1.26
CA ILE A 18 14.17 3.52 -1.76
C ILE A 18 13.69 2.39 -0.89
N LEU A 19 12.44 2.46 -0.45
CA LEU A 19 11.77 1.39 0.27
C LEU A 19 10.62 0.88 -0.59
N ASP A 20 10.62 -0.41 -0.88
CA ASP A 20 9.53 -1.14 -1.51
C ASP A 20 8.70 -1.80 -0.40
N LEU A 21 7.49 -1.31 -0.21
CA LEU A 21 6.58 -1.72 0.85
C LEU A 21 5.58 -2.72 0.26
N GLY A 22 5.97 -4.00 0.27
CA GLY A 22 5.17 -5.09 -0.28
C GLY A 22 4.19 -5.71 0.71
N ALA A 23 3.63 -6.86 0.35
CA ALA A 23 2.78 -7.65 1.24
C ALA A 23 3.60 -8.46 2.26
N GLY A 24 4.65 -9.17 1.80
CA GLY A 24 5.43 -10.08 2.65
C GLY A 24 6.75 -9.50 3.18
N SER A 25 7.37 -8.59 2.45
CA SER A 25 8.69 -8.03 2.73
C SER A 25 8.72 -6.51 2.62
N THR A 26 9.65 -5.92 3.36
CA THR A 26 10.09 -4.55 3.20
C THR A 26 11.48 -4.60 2.60
N ASP A 27 11.58 -4.23 1.33
CA ASP A 27 12.84 -4.27 0.58
C ASP A 27 13.39 -2.85 0.43
N ALA A 28 14.71 -2.70 0.42
CA ALA A 28 15.33 -1.39 0.26
C ALA A 28 16.54 -1.42 -0.66
N ALA A 29 16.72 -0.34 -1.42
CA ALA A 29 17.90 -0.06 -2.19
C ALA A 29 18.46 1.31 -1.80
N ILE A 30 19.74 1.37 -1.44
CA ILE A 30 20.41 2.56 -0.90
C ILE A 30 21.59 2.90 -1.78
N ILE A 31 21.67 4.14 -2.28
CA ILE A 31 22.85 4.71 -2.95
C ILE A 31 23.50 5.75 -2.03
N ASN A 32 24.81 5.66 -1.84
CA ASN A 32 25.58 6.64 -1.08
C ASN A 32 26.14 7.75 -2.00
N ASN A 33 26.84 8.74 -1.42
CA ASN A 33 27.45 9.85 -2.16
C ASN A 33 28.53 9.40 -3.16
N ASP A 34 29.14 8.24 -2.93
CA ASP A 34 30.16 7.67 -3.82
C ASP A 34 29.54 6.88 -4.99
N GLY A 35 28.21 6.86 -5.09
CA GLY A 35 27.48 6.09 -6.10
C GLY A 35 27.39 4.59 -5.83
N VAL A 36 27.83 4.12 -4.64
CA VAL A 36 27.77 2.71 -4.25
C VAL A 36 26.35 2.34 -3.83
N VAL A 37 25.81 1.28 -4.45
CA VAL A 37 24.46 0.77 -4.18
C VAL A 37 24.52 -0.46 -3.28
N LYS A 38 23.63 -0.50 -2.27
CA LYS A 38 23.39 -1.66 -1.41
C LYS A 38 21.90 -2.01 -1.39
N ALA A 39 21.60 -3.31 -1.27
CA ALA A 39 20.24 -3.81 -1.11
C ALA A 39 20.05 -4.42 0.28
N VAL A 40 18.86 -4.27 0.84
CA VAL A 40 18.43 -4.85 2.12
C VAL A 40 17.06 -5.49 1.91
N HIS A 41 16.87 -6.68 2.49
CA HIS A 41 15.61 -7.42 2.43
C HIS A 41 15.18 -7.76 3.85
N LEU A 42 13.99 -7.33 4.25
CA LEU A 42 13.44 -7.58 5.58
C LEU A 42 12.08 -8.26 5.48
N ALA A 43 11.84 -9.27 6.33
CA ALA A 43 10.53 -9.88 6.47
C ALA A 43 9.58 -8.97 7.26
N GLY A 44 8.30 -9.00 6.91
CA GLY A 44 7.28 -8.18 7.54
C GLY A 44 6.99 -6.92 6.72
N ALA A 45 5.73 -6.81 6.32
CA ALA A 45 5.15 -5.67 5.63
C ALA A 45 3.61 -5.76 5.73
N GLY A 46 2.86 -5.57 4.64
CA GLY A 46 1.39 -5.53 4.65
C GLY A 46 0.70 -6.71 5.35
N ASN A 47 1.08 -7.95 5.06
CA ASN A 47 0.46 -9.14 5.66
C ASN A 47 0.65 -9.19 7.19
N MET A 48 1.79 -8.71 7.67
CA MET A 48 2.05 -8.60 9.11
C MET A 48 1.17 -7.52 9.74
N VAL A 49 0.95 -6.39 9.05
CA VAL A 49 0.04 -5.34 9.50
C VAL A 49 -1.39 -5.88 9.60
N SER A 50 -1.91 -6.54 8.55
CA SER A 50 -3.25 -7.14 8.56
C SER A 50 -3.39 -8.18 9.66
N LEU A 51 -2.36 -9.02 9.90
CA LEU A 51 -2.36 -9.97 11.00
C LEU A 51 -2.46 -9.28 12.36
N LEU A 52 -1.64 -8.25 12.61
CA LEU A 52 -1.69 -7.50 13.86
C LEU A 52 -3.07 -6.87 14.09
N ILE A 53 -3.67 -6.29 13.06
CA ILE A 53 -5.02 -5.72 13.14
C ILE A 53 -6.06 -6.80 13.45
N GLN A 54 -5.99 -7.94 12.74
CA GLN A 54 -6.89 -9.06 12.97
C GLN A 54 -6.82 -9.54 14.42
N THR A 55 -5.60 -9.73 14.94
CA THR A 55 -5.38 -10.26 16.28
C THR A 55 -5.78 -9.29 17.37
N GLU A 56 -5.45 -8.00 17.24
CA GLU A 56 -5.72 -6.99 18.27
C GLU A 56 -7.21 -6.59 18.31
N LEU A 57 -7.91 -6.60 17.17
CA LEU A 57 -9.34 -6.29 17.10
C LEU A 57 -10.25 -7.52 17.23
N GLY A 58 -9.67 -8.73 17.31
CA GLY A 58 -10.43 -9.98 17.40
C GLY A 58 -11.29 -10.26 16.17
N LEU A 59 -10.85 -9.86 14.98
CA LEU A 59 -11.61 -10.04 13.73
C LEU A 59 -11.55 -11.49 13.28
N SER A 60 -12.72 -12.10 13.06
CA SER A 60 -12.80 -13.44 12.48
C SER A 60 -12.53 -13.47 10.98
N ASP A 61 -12.77 -12.34 10.30
CA ASP A 61 -12.56 -12.19 8.87
C ASP A 61 -11.21 -11.49 8.58
N PRO A 62 -10.24 -12.17 7.96
CA PRO A 62 -8.95 -11.58 7.60
C PRO A 62 -9.08 -10.49 6.52
N PHE A 63 -10.12 -10.50 5.68
CA PHE A 63 -10.30 -9.48 4.65
C PHE A 63 -10.66 -8.13 5.25
N LEU A 64 -11.51 -8.12 6.30
CA LEU A 64 -11.80 -6.89 7.04
C LEU A 64 -10.54 -6.28 7.65
N ALA A 65 -9.60 -7.12 8.11
CA ALA A 65 -8.34 -6.64 8.67
C ALA A 65 -7.41 -6.00 7.63
N GLU A 66 -7.53 -6.36 6.35
CA GLU A 66 -6.80 -5.77 5.23
C GLU A 66 -7.44 -4.47 4.71
N GLU A 67 -8.78 -4.38 4.75
CA GLU A 67 -9.53 -3.20 4.30
C GLU A 67 -9.37 -1.98 5.21
N ILE A 68 -9.25 -2.21 6.53
CA ILE A 68 -9.08 -1.15 7.54
C ILE A 68 -7.84 -0.26 7.25
N PRO A 69 -6.61 -0.81 7.16
CA PRO A 69 -5.42 0.00 6.89
C PRO A 69 -5.42 0.59 5.46
N ALA A 70 -6.12 -0.04 4.52
CA ALA A 70 -6.31 0.49 3.17
C ALA A 70 -7.28 1.69 3.12
N GLY A 71 -7.93 2.04 4.24
CA GLY A 71 -8.89 3.15 4.33
C GLY A 71 -10.23 2.85 3.65
N GLN A 72 -10.55 1.57 3.42
CA GLN A 72 -11.77 1.13 2.74
C GLN A 72 -12.93 0.85 3.70
N SER A 73 -12.75 1.12 5.00
CA SER A 73 -13.80 1.01 6.01
C SER A 73 -14.80 2.19 5.94
N GLY A 74 -15.53 2.28 4.83
CA GLY A 74 -16.70 3.14 4.67
C GLY A 74 -17.99 2.32 4.78
N GLU A 75 -19.06 2.95 5.28
CA GLU A 75 -20.42 2.40 5.47
C GLU A 75 -20.83 1.28 4.50
N PRO A 76 -21.60 0.27 4.96
CA PRO A 76 -22.10 -0.78 4.08
C PRO A 76 -22.83 -0.14 2.90
N VAL A 77 -22.33 -0.37 1.69
CA VAL A 77 -22.98 0.07 0.45
C VAL A 77 -24.35 -0.61 0.39
N GLN A 78 -25.38 0.06 0.88
CA GLN A 78 -26.75 -0.38 0.69
C GLN A 78 -27.02 -0.37 -0.81
N HIS A 79 -27.13 -1.56 -1.39
CA HIS A 79 -27.58 -1.73 -2.77
C HIS A 79 -29.06 -1.35 -2.84
N SER A 80 -29.35 -0.06 -3.04
CA SER A 80 -30.71 0.40 -3.33
C SER A 80 -31.09 -0.09 -4.74
N PRO A 81 -32.21 -0.82 -4.90
CA PRO A 81 -32.69 -1.22 -6.22
C PRO A 81 -33.05 0.04 -7.00
N ARG A 82 -32.25 0.39 -8.00
CA ARG A 82 -32.50 1.56 -8.86
C ARG A 82 -33.92 1.52 -9.41
N GLU A 83 -34.69 2.51 -8.99
CA GLU A 83 -36.04 2.81 -9.44
C GLU A 83 -36.00 3.13 -10.94
N ARG A 84 -36.70 2.31 -11.75
CA ARG A 84 -36.98 2.63 -13.15
C ARG A 84 -38.01 3.76 -13.21
N ARG A 85 -37.58 5.00 -13.45
CA ARG A 85 -38.40 6.08 -14.05
C ARG A 85 -37.39 6.98 -14.78
N GLY A 86 -37.36 7.07 -16.11
CA GLY A 86 -38.46 7.57 -16.93
C GLY A 86 -38.42 9.10 -16.90
N GLY A 87 -37.71 9.72 -17.86
CA GLY A 87 -37.60 11.18 -17.95
C GLY A 87 -36.90 11.61 -19.25
N VAL A 88 -37.68 12.20 -20.13
CA VAL A 88 -37.35 12.61 -21.51
C VAL A 88 -36.45 13.84 -21.49
N PHE A 89 -35.41 13.83 -22.34
CA PHE A 89 -34.61 15.01 -22.65
C PHE A 89 -35.46 16.01 -23.46
N SER A 90 -35.56 17.24 -22.95
CA SER A 90 -35.85 18.46 -23.71
C SER A 90 -34.81 19.50 -23.34
#